data_AF-A0A060C160-F1
#
_entry.id   AF-A0A060C160-F1
#
_cell.length_a   1.000
_cell.length_b   1.000
_cell.length_c   1.000
_cell.angle_alpha   90.00
_cell.angle_beta   90.00
_cell.angle_gamma   90.00
#
_symmetry.space_group_name_H-M   'P 1'
#
loop_
_entity.id
_entity.type
_entity.pdbx_description
1 polymer ?
#
loop_
_entity_poly.entity_id
_entity_poly.type
_entity_poly.pdbx_seq_one_letter_code
_entity_poly.pdbx_strand_id
1 'polypeptide(L)'
;MTDMPTSNPYNTATANAWIRDHKPDENARFRPGYHLAAPVGWLNDPNGLVHVNGEYHAFYQFHPYSSEWGPMHWGHAVSPDMVHWRHMPVALAPDSHWDEGGCYSGSAVEDHGRLVLMYTGHTDTAETQNIAVSTDGTTSPRLTGQPRHSRPRPATTT
;
A
#
# COMPACT_ATOMS: atom_id res chain seq x y z
N MET A 1 -12.78 -30.23 -5.61
CA MET A 1 -12.26 -29.12 -6.45
C MET A 1 -13.22 -27.99 -6.19
N THR A 2 -12.91 -27.16 -5.19
CA THR A 2 -13.83 -26.13 -4.70
C THR A 2 -13.58 -24.88 -5.54
N ASP A 3 -14.63 -24.36 -6.15
CA ASP A 3 -14.59 -23.14 -6.97
C ASP A 3 -13.92 -21.98 -6.21
N MET A 4 -12.89 -21.39 -6.81
CA MET A 4 -12.30 -20.13 -6.35
C MET A 4 -13.35 -19.02 -6.52
N PRO A 5 -13.57 -18.13 -5.54
CA PRO A 5 -14.51 -17.02 -5.69
C PRO A 5 -14.08 -16.11 -6.85
N THR A 6 -15.01 -15.82 -7.75
CA THR A 6 -14.80 -15.20 -9.07
C THR A 6 -14.60 -13.68 -9.08
N SER A 7 -14.31 -13.05 -7.95
CA SER A 7 -13.85 -11.66 -7.93
C SER A 7 -13.01 -11.39 -6.70
N ASN A 8 -11.81 -10.85 -6.90
CA ASN A 8 -10.97 -10.33 -5.84
C ASN A 8 -11.74 -9.27 -5.01
N PRO A 9 -11.97 -9.50 -3.70
CA PRO A 9 -12.81 -8.61 -2.88
C PRO A 9 -12.08 -7.32 -2.44
N TYR A 10 -10.76 -7.24 -2.67
CA TYR A 10 -9.94 -6.14 -2.20
C TYR A 10 -9.93 -4.98 -3.17
N ASN A 11 -10.14 -3.78 -2.64
CA ASN A 11 -9.87 -2.52 -3.30
C ASN A 11 -9.72 -1.42 -2.24
N THR A 12 -9.27 -0.24 -2.65
CA THR A 12 -9.06 0.87 -1.72
C THR A 12 -10.36 1.36 -1.09
N ALA A 13 -11.51 1.28 -1.78
CA ALA A 13 -12.79 1.73 -1.23
C ALA A 13 -13.29 0.80 -0.11
N THR A 14 -13.19 -0.52 -0.28
CA THR A 14 -13.56 -1.51 0.75
C THR A 14 -12.62 -1.42 1.95
N ALA A 15 -11.32 -1.25 1.72
CA ALA A 15 -10.35 -1.04 2.80
C ALA A 15 -10.63 0.24 3.60
N ASN A 16 -10.91 1.37 2.92
CA ASN A 16 -11.23 2.64 3.59
C ASN A 16 -12.55 2.56 4.38
N ALA A 17 -13.57 1.87 3.84
CA ALA A 17 -14.82 1.63 4.55
C ALA A 17 -14.59 0.80 5.82
N TRP A 18 -13.82 -0.28 5.72
CA TRP A 18 -13.47 -1.12 6.86
C TRP A 18 -12.75 -0.33 7.95
N ILE A 19 -11.73 0.46 7.59
CA ILE A 19 -10.98 1.31 8.53
C ILE A 19 -11.92 2.25 9.29
N ARG A 20 -12.82 2.93 8.57
CA ARG A 20 -13.77 3.87 9.18
C ARG A 20 -14.65 3.17 10.22
N ASP A 21 -15.13 1.97 9.90
CA ASP A 21 -16.13 1.27 10.71
C ASP A 21 -15.50 0.56 11.93
N HIS A 22 -14.22 0.17 11.87
CA HIS A 22 -13.54 -0.60 12.93
C HIS A 22 -12.50 0.19 13.74
N LYS A 23 -12.03 1.35 13.26
CA LYS A 23 -11.12 2.21 14.04
C LYS A 23 -11.64 2.57 15.44
N PRO A 24 -12.96 2.77 15.69
CA PRO A 24 -13.47 3.00 17.03
C PRO A 24 -13.27 1.83 18.01
N ASP A 25 -13.11 0.61 17.50
CA ASP A 25 -12.97 -0.62 18.32
C ASP A 25 -11.53 -0.85 18.80
N GLU A 26 -10.58 -0.06 18.31
CA GLU A 26 -9.17 -0.15 18.66
C GLU A 26 -8.92 0.12 20.16
N ASN A 27 -8.09 -0.73 20.77
CA ASN A 27 -7.77 -0.59 22.18
C ASN A 27 -6.79 0.57 22.44
N ALA A 28 -7.35 1.72 22.83
CA ALA A 28 -6.58 2.93 23.11
C ALA A 28 -5.52 2.78 24.23
N ARG A 29 -5.64 1.78 25.13
CA ARG A 29 -4.70 1.59 26.24
C ARG A 29 -3.29 1.25 25.77
N PHE A 30 -3.18 0.45 24.72
CA PHE A 30 -1.90 -0.09 24.23
C PHE A 30 -1.47 0.53 22.89
N ARG A 31 -2.31 1.40 22.33
CA ARG A 31 -2.05 2.04 21.04
C ARG A 31 -1.00 3.15 21.20
N PRO A 32 0.04 3.21 20.35
CA PRO A 32 1.03 4.29 20.40
C PRO A 32 0.39 5.66 20.19
N GLY A 33 0.71 6.64 21.04
CA GLY A 33 0.19 8.01 20.95
C GLY A 33 1.06 8.99 20.14
N TYR A 34 2.34 8.65 19.90
CA TYR A 34 3.32 9.54 19.24
C TYR A 34 3.96 8.94 17.99
N HIS A 35 3.95 7.61 17.83
CA HIS A 35 4.53 6.94 16.68
C HIS A 35 3.45 6.65 15.64
N LEU A 36 3.80 6.75 14.36
CA LEU A 36 2.92 6.35 13.27
C LEU A 36 2.56 4.86 13.42
N ALA A 37 1.27 4.55 13.37
CA ALA A 37 0.72 3.20 13.42
C ALA A 37 -0.47 3.10 12.47
N ALA A 38 -0.73 1.93 11.86
CA ALA A 38 -1.89 1.72 11.02
C ALA A 38 -3.19 1.98 11.81
N PRO A 39 -4.22 2.58 11.19
CA PRO A 39 -5.44 2.95 11.90
C PRO A 39 -6.18 1.73 12.50
N VAL A 40 -6.00 0.54 11.91
CA VAL A 40 -6.49 -0.77 12.34
C VAL A 40 -5.57 -1.87 11.79
N GLY A 41 -5.67 -3.08 12.33
CA GLY A 41 -5.12 -4.29 11.72
C GLY A 41 -3.60 -4.46 11.84
N TRP A 42 -3.03 -5.27 10.95
CA TRP A 42 -1.60 -5.59 10.91
C TRP A 42 -0.80 -4.53 10.15
N LEU A 43 0.33 -4.07 10.69
CA LEU A 43 1.30 -3.18 10.02
C LEU A 43 2.68 -3.83 10.01
N ASN A 44 3.41 -3.67 8.91
CA ASN A 44 4.82 -4.06 8.81
C ASN A 44 5.66 -2.99 8.09
N ASP A 45 6.23 -3.32 6.93
CA ASP A 45 7.32 -2.59 6.31
C ASP A 45 6.96 -1.12 6.04
N PRO A 46 7.84 -0.17 6.39
CA PRO A 46 7.73 1.19 5.91
C PRO A 46 8.00 1.22 4.39
N ASN A 47 7.23 2.01 3.65
CA ASN A 47 7.35 2.17 2.21
C ASN A 47 7.34 3.64 1.80
N GLY A 48 7.95 3.92 0.65
CA GLY A 48 7.72 5.15 -0.10
C GLY A 48 7.82 6.47 0.66
N LEU A 49 8.69 6.60 1.67
CA LEU A 49 8.88 7.87 2.38
C LEU A 49 9.41 8.93 1.40
N VAL A 50 8.65 10.00 1.19
CA VAL A 50 8.96 11.05 0.21
C VAL A 50 8.41 12.40 0.65
N HIS A 51 9.03 13.50 0.24
CA HIS A 51 8.53 14.85 0.51
C HIS A 51 8.01 15.47 -0.78
N VAL A 52 6.71 15.81 -0.81
CA VAL A 52 6.01 16.33 -2.00
C VAL A 52 5.13 17.50 -1.57
N ASN A 53 5.16 18.60 -2.33
CA ASN A 53 4.30 19.77 -2.11
C ASN A 53 4.29 20.33 -0.66
N GLY A 54 5.42 20.20 0.06
CA GLY A 54 5.57 20.72 1.43
C GLY A 54 5.09 19.79 2.54
N GLU A 55 4.69 18.55 2.22
CA GLU A 55 4.37 17.52 3.21
C GLU A 55 5.31 16.31 3.06
N TYR A 56 5.64 15.67 4.18
CA TYR A 56 6.20 14.32 4.20
C TYR A 56 5.08 13.32 4.02
N HIS A 57 5.24 12.38 3.08
CA HIS A 57 4.35 11.27 2.83
C HIS A 57 5.04 9.98 3.30
N ALA A 58 4.40 9.25 4.21
CA ALA A 58 4.82 7.93 4.61
C ALA A 58 3.79 6.90 4.13
N PHE A 59 4.28 5.85 3.45
CA PHE A 59 3.49 4.68 3.13
C PHE A 59 3.97 3.50 3.98
N TYR A 60 3.15 2.47 4.07
CA TYR A 60 3.49 1.28 4.84
C TYR A 60 2.64 0.10 4.37
N GLN A 61 3.22 -1.09 4.39
CA GLN A 61 2.44 -2.32 4.21
C GLN A 61 1.52 -2.54 5.42
N PHE A 62 0.27 -2.87 5.14
CA PHE A 62 -0.68 -3.23 6.18
C PHE A 62 -1.79 -4.15 5.67
N HIS A 63 -2.42 -4.89 6.58
CA HIS A 63 -3.63 -5.66 6.35
C HIS A 63 -4.76 -5.11 7.23
N PRO A 64 -5.75 -4.39 6.67
CA PRO A 64 -6.77 -3.71 7.48
C PRO A 64 -7.72 -4.65 8.22
N TYR A 65 -7.91 -5.88 7.71
CA TYR A 65 -9.04 -6.74 8.07
C TYR A 65 -8.77 -7.64 9.29
N SER A 66 -7.52 -7.79 9.71
CA SER A 66 -7.14 -8.61 10.85
C SER A 66 -5.80 -8.16 11.44
N SER A 67 -5.46 -8.68 12.63
CA SER A 67 -4.13 -8.54 13.23
C SER A 67 -3.17 -9.64 12.77
N GLU A 68 -3.44 -10.29 11.63
CA GLU A 68 -2.60 -11.32 11.05
C GLU A 68 -2.12 -10.86 9.66
N TRP A 69 -1.08 -11.53 9.17
CA TRP A 69 -0.62 -11.30 7.81
C TRP A 69 -1.69 -11.74 6.80
N GLY A 70 -1.83 -11.00 5.71
CA GLY A 70 -2.75 -11.31 4.63
C GLY A 70 -2.40 -10.53 3.37
N PRO A 71 -3.31 -10.43 2.39
CA PRO A 71 -3.09 -9.61 1.20
C PRO A 71 -2.79 -8.15 1.56
N MET A 72 -1.56 -7.74 1.25
CA MET A 72 -0.99 -6.47 1.70
C MET A 72 -1.55 -5.30 0.89
N HIS A 73 -1.94 -4.26 1.61
CA HIS A 73 -2.30 -2.95 1.10
C HIS A 73 -1.17 -1.96 1.43
N TRP A 74 -1.16 -0.79 0.78
CA TRP A 74 -0.35 0.34 1.24
C TRP A 74 -1.23 1.38 1.93
N GLY A 75 -1.00 1.56 3.23
CA GLY A 75 -1.53 2.68 3.98
C GLY A 75 -0.75 3.95 3.66
N HIS A 76 -1.33 5.10 3.96
CA HIS A 76 -0.76 6.42 3.65
C HIS A 76 -1.03 7.38 4.80
N ALA A 77 0.01 8.07 5.24
CA ALA A 77 -0.09 9.20 6.16
C ALA A 77 0.78 10.35 5.67
N VAL A 78 0.36 11.59 5.96
CA VAL A 78 1.13 12.79 5.67
C VAL A 78 1.44 13.57 6.94
N SER A 79 2.54 14.30 6.94
CA SER A 79 2.97 15.12 8.07
C SER A 79 3.77 16.33 7.60
N PRO A 80 3.60 17.52 8.21
CA PRO A 80 4.47 18.67 7.94
C PRO A 80 5.84 18.57 8.65
N ASP A 81 5.98 17.70 9.65
CA ASP A 81 7.13 17.70 10.57
C ASP A 81 7.65 16.30 10.97
N MET A 82 7.14 15.24 10.33
CA MET A 82 7.42 13.82 10.64
C MET A 82 6.99 13.37 12.05
N VAL A 83 6.24 14.18 12.79
CA VAL A 83 5.76 13.88 14.15
C VAL A 83 4.24 13.86 14.18
N HIS A 84 3.58 14.88 13.63
CA HIS A 84 2.13 14.99 13.60
C HIS A 84 1.60 14.43 12.29
N TRP A 85 1.07 13.21 12.35
CA TRP A 85 0.60 12.46 11.19
C TRP A 85 -0.91 12.57 10.99
N ARG A 86 -1.34 12.79 9.75
CA ARG A 86 -2.72 12.70 9.30
C ARG A 86 -2.86 11.51 8.35
N HIS A 87 -3.72 10.56 8.71
CA HIS A 87 -4.01 9.43 7.83
C HIS A 87 -4.78 9.89 6.59
N MET A 88 -4.33 9.38 5.45
CA MET A 88 -4.92 9.56 4.14
C MET A 88 -5.68 8.28 3.73
N PRO A 89 -6.51 8.33 2.68
CA PRO A 89 -7.09 7.12 2.11
C PRO A 89 -6.01 6.10 1.73
N VAL A 90 -6.34 4.81 1.81
CA VAL A 90 -5.48 3.71 1.35
C VAL A 90 -4.94 4.00 -0.06
N ALA A 91 -3.64 3.86 -0.24
CA ALA A 91 -2.94 4.21 -1.48
C ALA A 91 -3.01 3.09 -2.51
N LEU A 92 -2.69 1.86 -2.11
CA LEU A 92 -2.73 0.68 -2.97
C LEU A 92 -3.51 -0.45 -2.29
N ALA A 93 -4.24 -1.20 -3.09
CA ALA A 93 -4.90 -2.44 -2.70
C ALA A 93 -4.54 -3.52 -3.74
N PRO A 94 -4.47 -4.79 -3.33
CA PRO A 94 -4.23 -5.90 -4.24
C PRO A 94 -5.50 -6.15 -5.04
N ASP A 95 -5.84 -5.28 -5.98
CA ASP A 95 -7.12 -5.24 -6.71
C ASP A 95 -7.01 -5.74 -8.15
N SER A 96 -5.81 -6.18 -8.54
CA SER A 96 -5.48 -6.56 -9.90
C SER A 96 -4.87 -7.96 -9.95
N HIS A 97 -4.93 -8.63 -11.11
CA HIS A 97 -4.44 -10.01 -11.24
C HIS A 97 -2.90 -10.15 -11.11
N TRP A 98 -2.15 -9.05 -11.18
CA TRP A 98 -0.69 -9.05 -11.02
C TRP A 98 -0.22 -8.75 -9.59
N ASP A 99 -1.15 -8.41 -8.68
CA ASP A 99 -0.87 -8.15 -7.28
C ASP A 99 -1.92 -8.75 -6.34
N GLU A 100 -2.70 -9.73 -6.79
CA GLU A 100 -3.77 -10.38 -6.02
C GLU A 100 -3.30 -11.03 -4.70
N GLY A 101 -2.02 -11.39 -4.61
CA GLY A 101 -1.39 -11.87 -3.39
C GLY A 101 -0.91 -10.75 -2.45
N GLY A 102 -0.81 -9.52 -2.92
CA GLY A 102 -0.42 -8.34 -2.14
C GLY A 102 0.34 -7.27 -2.92
N CYS A 103 0.16 -6.01 -2.52
CA CYS A 103 1.04 -4.91 -2.88
C CYS A 103 2.23 -4.88 -1.89
N TYR A 104 3.33 -5.52 -2.26
CA TYR A 104 4.53 -5.62 -1.42
C TYR A 104 5.36 -4.34 -1.45
N SER A 105 6.46 -4.35 -0.68
CA SER A 105 7.33 -3.20 -0.45
C SER A 105 7.87 -2.53 -1.71
N GLY A 106 8.21 -1.26 -1.55
CA GLY A 106 8.60 -0.39 -2.64
C GLY A 106 8.94 1.04 -2.20
N SER A 107 9.18 1.89 -3.19
CA SER A 107 9.69 3.25 -3.03
C SER A 107 8.76 4.27 -3.67
N ALA A 108 8.92 5.53 -3.29
CA ALA A 108 8.21 6.65 -3.89
C ALA A 108 9.20 7.69 -4.40
N VAL A 109 8.79 8.40 -5.45
CA VAL A 109 9.56 9.44 -6.11
C VAL A 109 8.66 10.64 -6.34
N GLU A 110 9.18 11.83 -6.06
CA GLU A 110 8.58 13.10 -6.50
C GLU A 110 9.02 13.37 -7.95
N ASP A 111 8.04 13.64 -8.81
CA ASP A 111 8.27 13.87 -10.24
C ASP A 111 7.40 15.05 -10.73
N HIS A 112 7.96 16.26 -10.61
CA HIS A 112 7.35 17.52 -11.06
C HIS A 112 5.96 17.76 -10.44
N GLY A 113 5.85 17.63 -9.13
CA GLY A 113 4.61 17.77 -8.35
C GLY A 113 3.73 16.51 -8.36
N ARG A 114 4.15 15.45 -9.07
CA ARG A 114 3.48 14.15 -9.05
C ARG A 114 4.13 13.23 -8.03
N LEU A 115 3.31 12.40 -7.42
CA LEU A 115 3.76 11.33 -6.54
C LEU A 115 3.75 10.02 -7.33
N VAL A 116 4.92 9.42 -7.52
CA VAL A 116 5.12 8.16 -8.25
C VAL A 116 5.49 7.07 -7.25
N LEU A 117 4.68 6.03 -7.15
CA LEU A 117 4.96 4.84 -6.35
C LEU A 117 5.46 3.72 -7.24
N MET A 118 6.56 3.10 -6.84
CA MET A 118 7.06 1.84 -7.41
C MET A 118 6.90 0.76 -6.35
N TYR A 119 6.23 -0.35 -6.68
CA TYR A 119 5.97 -1.42 -5.72
C TYR A 119 6.11 -2.80 -6.36
N THR A 120 6.30 -3.81 -5.51
CA THR A 120 6.30 -5.21 -5.95
C THR A 120 4.87 -5.75 -5.90
N GLY A 121 4.28 -6.10 -7.04
CA GLY A 121 3.03 -6.86 -7.08
C GLY A 121 3.32 -8.35 -6.90
N HIS A 122 2.64 -8.97 -5.94
CA HIS A 122 2.80 -10.38 -5.61
C HIS A 122 1.61 -11.21 -6.09
N THR A 123 1.89 -12.36 -6.66
CA THR A 123 0.93 -13.45 -6.89
C THR A 123 1.56 -14.76 -6.40
N ASP A 124 0.78 -15.83 -6.34
CA ASP A 124 1.28 -17.17 -5.97
C ASP A 124 2.42 -17.68 -6.86
N THR A 125 2.60 -17.09 -8.05
CA THR A 125 3.54 -17.55 -9.07
C THR A 125 4.62 -16.54 -9.43
N ALA A 126 4.44 -15.26 -9.09
CA ALA A 126 5.32 -14.21 -9.56
C ALA A 126 5.41 -13.01 -8.61
N GLU A 127 6.55 -12.33 -8.69
CA GLU A 127 6.74 -10.99 -8.17
C GLU A 127 7.10 -10.08 -9.34
N THR A 128 6.38 -8.97 -9.47
CA THR A 128 6.52 -8.03 -10.59
C THR A 128 6.67 -6.60 -10.09
N GLN A 129 7.38 -5.76 -10.84
CA GLN A 129 7.56 -4.34 -10.49
C GLN A 129 6.51 -3.50 -11.20
N ASN A 130 5.74 -2.77 -10.41
CA ASN A 130 4.57 -1.99 -10.83
C ASN A 130 4.74 -0.51 -10.49
N ILE A 131 4.02 0.36 -11.21
CA ILE A 131 4.04 1.81 -11.00
C ILE A 131 2.61 2.36 -10.86
N ALA A 132 2.37 3.10 -9.77
CA ALA A 132 1.17 3.91 -9.58
C ALA A 132 1.54 5.39 -9.50
N VAL A 133 0.74 6.26 -10.09
CA VAL A 133 0.99 7.71 -10.12
C VAL A 133 -0.23 8.45 -9.60
N SER A 134 -0.01 9.39 -8.70
CA SER A 134 -0.99 10.42 -8.35
C SER A 134 -0.69 11.69 -9.15
N THR A 135 -1.70 12.21 -9.84
CA THR A 135 -1.58 13.40 -10.69
C THR A 135 -1.80 14.72 -9.94
N ASP A 136 -2.25 14.66 -8.69
CA ASP A 136 -2.45 15.84 -7.83
C ASP A 136 -1.51 15.85 -6.61
N GLY A 137 -0.60 14.87 -6.53
CA GLY A 137 0.37 14.72 -5.45
C GLY A 137 -0.22 14.41 -4.07
N THR A 138 -1.54 14.22 -3.95
CA THR A 138 -2.24 14.15 -2.64
C THR A 138 -3.28 13.03 -2.54
N THR A 139 -3.92 12.62 -3.64
CA THR A 139 -4.90 11.52 -3.67
C THR A 139 -4.26 10.16 -3.97
N SER A 140 -4.97 9.08 -3.63
CA SER A 140 -4.58 7.68 -3.86
C SER A 140 -4.00 7.51 -5.27
N PRO A 141 -2.71 7.17 -5.40
CA PRO A 141 -2.07 6.94 -6.70
C PRO A 141 -2.84 5.89 -7.50
N ARG A 142 -3.15 6.18 -8.76
CA ARG A 142 -3.80 5.21 -9.67
C ARG A 142 -2.72 4.51 -10.49
N LEU A 143 -2.91 3.22 -10.74
CA LEU A 143 -1.98 2.44 -11.57
C LEU A 143 -1.87 3.04 -12.97
N THR A 144 -0.63 3.27 -13.42
CA THR A 144 -0.34 3.75 -14.78
C THR A 144 0.24 2.61 -15.62
N GLY A 145 -0.61 1.62 -15.91
CA GLY A 145 -0.30 0.51 -16.81
C GLY A 145 0.13 -0.79 -16.11
N GLN A 146 0.26 -1.83 -16.94
CA GLN A 146 0.65 -3.21 -16.58
C GLN A 146 2.10 -3.28 -16.03
N PRO A 147 2.48 -4.40 -15.36
CA PRO A 147 3.81 -4.56 -14.78
C PRO A 147 4.94 -4.29 -15.77
N ARG A 148 5.93 -3.51 -15.34
CA ARG A 148 7.01 -3.05 -16.24
C ARG A 148 8.22 -3.97 -16.23
N HIS A 149 8.40 -4.77 -15.17
CA HIS A 149 9.46 -5.79 -15.09
C HIS A 149 9.02 -7.03 -14.31
N SER A 150 9.25 -8.22 -14.87
CA SER A 150 9.17 -9.52 -14.18
C SER A 150 10.56 -10.15 -14.08
N ARG A 151 10.74 -11.18 -13.23
CA ARG A 151 11.99 -11.90 -12.91
C ARG A 151 13.09 -11.86 -13.99
N PRO A 152 14.37 -11.70 -13.62
CA PRO A 152 15.49 -11.83 -14.56
C PRO A 152 15.45 -13.18 -15.29
N ARG A 153 15.84 -13.22 -16.58
CA ARG A 153 16.03 -14.49 -17.28
C ARG A 153 17.04 -15.35 -16.49
N PRO A 154 16.81 -16.67 -16.34
CA PRO A 154 17.81 -17.54 -15.73
C PRO A 154 19.14 -17.37 -16.47
N ALA A 155 20.23 -17.29 -15.70
CA ALA A 155 21.55 -17.14 -16.27
C ALA A 155 21.82 -18.31 -17.22
N THR A 156 22.10 -18.01 -18.50
CA THR A 156 22.64 -19.00 -19.43
C THR A 156 24.04 -19.36 -18.94
N THR A 157 24.22 -20.57 -18.42
CA THR A 157 25.55 -21.13 -18.18
C THR A 157 26.21 -21.34 -19.54
N THR A 158 27.22 -20.55 -19.87
CA THR A 158 28.14 -20.79 -20.99
C THR A 158 29.23 -21.77 -20.61
#